data_AF-A0A7H8MNN6-F1
#
_entry.id   AF-A0A7H8MNN6-F1
#
_cell.length_a   1.000
_cell.length_b   1.000
_cell.length_c   1.000
_cell.angle_alpha   90.00
_cell.angle_beta   90.00
_cell.angle_gamma   90.00
#
_symmetry.space_group_name_H-M   'P 1'
#
loop_
_entity.id
_entity.type
_entity.pdbx_description
1 polymer ?
#
loop_
_entity_poly.entity_id
_entity_poly.type
_entity_poly.pdbx_seq_one_letter_code
_entity_poly.pdbx_strand_id
1 'polypeptide(L)'
;MHRRRRTALAVTAATLLAAPLLAACGNEAHPGAAAVVGGERIEVSAVQAQAADVRTAQESSPEAAQLVNKSGQLNRAKLHGLIFGRILERAAEDAGVTVNRKEIQEARTASRAQAGGEEQLRAMMLQQRWVAPDQIDGDMRQEVLLPKLAKALGADLGTPAGQQVVGEALTKASKQLKIDVNPRFGAWDDQKMQLGNYKAPWITQVTEFAPQEPEAGA
;
A
#
# COMPACT_ATOMS: atom_id res chain seq x y z
N MET A 1 67.28 -20.28 -48.24
CA MET A 1 68.06 -19.44 -47.31
C MET A 1 67.78 -17.98 -47.64
N HIS A 2 67.23 -17.19 -46.71
CA HIS A 2 67.56 -15.77 -46.51
C HIS A 2 66.77 -15.22 -45.32
N ARG A 3 67.47 -15.08 -44.18
CA ARG A 3 67.09 -14.17 -43.10
C ARG A 3 67.35 -12.73 -43.57
N ARG A 4 66.40 -11.83 -43.36
CA ARG A 4 66.70 -10.43 -42.99
C ARG A 4 65.66 -9.92 -42.01
N ARG A 5 66.11 -9.73 -40.76
CA ARG A 5 65.52 -8.80 -39.80
C ARG A 5 65.78 -7.38 -40.29
N ARG A 6 64.85 -6.45 -40.07
CA ARG A 6 65.12 -5.03 -39.77
C ARG A 6 63.88 -4.39 -39.13
N THR A 7 64.17 -3.74 -38.02
CA THR A 7 63.36 -2.97 -37.07
C THR A 7 63.07 -1.55 -37.55
N ALA A 8 61.91 -0.99 -37.22
CA ALA A 8 61.64 0.41 -36.80
C ALA A 8 60.12 0.57 -36.60
N LEU A 9 59.63 0.72 -35.36
CA LEU A 9 59.39 1.95 -34.60
C LEU A 9 58.15 2.76 -35.03
N ALA A 10 57.18 2.76 -34.10
CA ALA A 10 56.24 3.80 -33.69
C ALA A 10 55.25 4.40 -34.72
N VAL A 11 53.95 4.35 -34.40
CA VAL A 11 53.14 5.52 -33.98
C VAL A 11 51.82 5.04 -33.36
N THR A 12 51.72 5.30 -32.06
CA THR A 12 50.59 5.81 -31.27
C THR A 12 49.19 5.85 -31.90
N ALA A 13 48.26 5.09 -31.30
CA ALA A 13 46.87 5.50 -31.13
C ALA A 13 46.29 4.77 -29.89
N ALA A 14 46.61 5.28 -28.70
CA ALA A 14 45.89 4.88 -27.50
C ALA A 14 44.50 5.52 -27.56
N THR A 15 43.53 4.79 -28.12
CA THR A 15 42.11 5.13 -27.95
C THR A 15 41.77 4.86 -26.49
N LEU A 16 41.87 5.91 -25.67
CA LEU A 16 41.12 6.03 -24.42
C LEU A 16 39.64 5.96 -24.78
N LEU A 17 39.11 4.74 -24.84
CA LEU A 17 37.69 4.50 -24.70
C LEU A 17 37.33 4.90 -23.28
N ALA A 18 37.03 6.18 -23.10
CA ALA A 18 36.18 6.64 -22.02
C ALA A 18 34.83 5.96 -22.22
N ALA A 19 34.70 4.73 -21.71
CA ALA A 19 33.40 4.16 -21.47
C ALA A 19 32.71 5.12 -20.49
N PRO A 20 31.57 5.75 -20.84
CA PRO A 20 30.74 6.32 -19.82
C PRO A 20 30.29 5.14 -18.98
N LEU A 21 30.86 5.02 -17.78
CA LEU A 21 30.25 4.24 -16.72
C LEU A 21 28.91 4.91 -16.45
N LEU A 22 27.88 4.50 -17.20
CA LEU A 22 26.48 4.61 -16.80
C LEU A 22 26.29 3.65 -15.61
N ALA A 23 27.00 3.92 -14.51
CA ALA A 23 26.50 3.63 -13.19
C ALA A 23 25.36 4.64 -12.98
N ALA A 24 24.23 4.38 -13.63
CA ALA A 24 22.99 4.96 -13.21
C ALA A 24 22.79 4.47 -11.77
N CYS A 25 22.99 5.39 -10.83
CA CYS A 25 22.66 5.25 -9.43
C CYS A 25 21.15 4.96 -9.31
N GLY A 26 20.79 3.70 -9.53
CA GLY A 26 19.49 3.12 -9.22
C GLY A 26 19.72 1.98 -8.25
N ASN A 27 20.28 2.27 -7.08
CA ASN A 27 20.46 1.31 -5.99
C ASN A 27 19.12 0.95 -5.32
N GLU A 28 18.01 1.03 -6.05
CA GLU A 28 16.74 0.47 -5.61
C GLU A 28 16.72 -0.99 -6.01
N ALA A 29 16.62 -1.88 -5.03
CA ALA A 29 16.62 -3.32 -5.23
C ALA A 29 15.50 -3.83 -6.17
N HIS A 30 14.55 -2.95 -6.54
CA HIS A 30 13.33 -3.30 -7.24
C HIS A 30 12.88 -2.20 -8.24
N PRO A 31 13.51 -2.04 -9.42
CA PRO A 31 13.11 -1.04 -10.43
C PRO A 31 11.63 -1.19 -10.79
N GLY A 32 10.86 -0.10 -10.73
CA GLY A 32 9.43 -0.10 -11.07
C GLY A 32 8.48 -0.55 -9.96
N ALA A 33 8.97 -1.06 -8.83
CA ALA A 33 8.13 -1.36 -7.67
C ALA A 33 7.88 -0.11 -6.82
N ALA A 34 6.64 0.07 -6.37
CA ALA A 34 6.27 1.00 -5.33
C ALA A 34 6.59 0.43 -3.93
N ALA A 35 6.42 -0.87 -3.75
CA ALA A 35 6.85 -1.60 -2.57
C ALA A 35 7.07 -3.09 -2.89
N VAL A 36 7.81 -3.78 -2.05
CA VAL A 36 7.89 -5.23 -1.97
C VAL A 36 7.34 -5.68 -0.62
N VAL A 37 6.38 -6.60 -0.63
CA VAL A 37 5.62 -7.06 0.53
C VAL A 37 5.63 -8.59 0.50
N GLY A 38 6.31 -9.22 1.45
CA GLY A 38 6.45 -10.67 1.52
C GLY A 38 7.26 -11.27 0.37
N GLY A 39 8.08 -10.47 -0.32
CA GLY A 39 8.76 -10.87 -1.56
C GLY A 39 7.94 -10.64 -2.84
N GLU A 40 6.67 -10.23 -2.72
CA GLU A 40 5.84 -9.85 -3.85
C GLU A 40 5.91 -8.35 -4.14
N ARG A 41 5.89 -7.99 -5.42
CA ARG A 41 6.02 -6.60 -5.86
C ARG A 41 4.65 -5.94 -6.00
N ILE A 42 4.52 -4.75 -5.43
CA ILE A 42 3.46 -3.81 -5.78
C ILE A 42 4.07 -2.86 -6.81
N GLU A 43 3.66 -2.99 -8.08
CA GLU A 43 4.19 -2.15 -9.15
C GLU A 43 3.70 -0.70 -9.04
N VAL A 44 4.56 0.23 -9.42
CA VAL A 44 4.23 1.66 -9.54
C VAL A 44 3.02 1.88 -10.44
N SER A 45 2.96 1.17 -11.56
CA SER A 45 1.87 1.27 -12.53
C SER A 45 0.54 0.83 -11.93
N ALA A 46 0.53 -0.19 -11.07
CA ALA A 46 -0.68 -0.64 -10.39
C ALA A 46 -1.21 0.41 -9.40
N VAL A 47 -0.32 1.04 -8.63
CA VAL A 47 -0.68 2.15 -7.72
C VAL A 47 -1.27 3.33 -8.51
N GLN A 48 -0.62 3.70 -9.61
CA GLN A 48 -1.04 4.81 -10.47
C GLN A 48 -2.37 4.53 -11.16
N ALA A 49 -2.59 3.31 -11.65
CA ALA A 49 -3.85 2.90 -12.25
C ALA A 49 -5.00 3.03 -11.24
N GLN A 50 -4.82 2.51 -10.03
CA GLN A 50 -5.85 2.63 -8.99
C GLN A 50 -6.13 4.07 -8.57
N ALA A 51 -5.12 4.94 -8.56
CA ALA A 51 -5.29 6.37 -8.31
C ALA A 51 -5.99 7.07 -9.48
N ALA A 52 -5.72 6.67 -10.71
CA ALA A 52 -6.38 7.20 -11.91
C ALA A 52 -7.87 6.84 -11.93
N ASP A 53 -8.25 5.60 -11.61
CA ASP A 53 -9.66 5.19 -11.52
C ASP A 53 -10.44 6.07 -10.54
N VAL A 54 -9.83 6.35 -9.38
CA VAL A 54 -10.43 7.23 -8.36
C VAL A 54 -10.50 8.68 -8.88
N ARG A 55 -9.45 9.19 -9.52
CA ARG A 55 -9.45 10.53 -10.11
C ARG A 55 -10.57 10.67 -11.15
N THR A 56 -10.70 9.72 -12.06
CA THR A 56 -11.77 9.70 -13.08
C THR A 56 -13.16 9.68 -12.43
N ALA A 57 -13.35 8.86 -11.39
CA ALA A 57 -14.61 8.83 -10.66
C ALA A 57 -14.90 10.16 -9.94
N GLN A 58 -13.88 10.80 -9.36
CA GLN A 58 -14.01 12.12 -8.71
C GLN A 58 -14.32 13.23 -9.71
N GLU A 59 -13.65 13.26 -10.87
CA GLU A 59 -13.87 14.25 -11.93
C GLU A 59 -15.26 14.16 -12.55
N SER A 60 -15.88 12.97 -12.49
CA SER A 60 -17.24 12.74 -12.95
C SER A 60 -18.32 13.11 -11.92
N SER A 61 -17.93 13.47 -10.69
CA SER A 61 -18.85 13.86 -9.61
C SER A 61 -19.14 15.37 -9.62
N PRO A 62 -20.35 15.80 -9.21
CA PRO A 62 -20.66 17.23 -9.03
C PRO A 62 -19.71 17.96 -8.06
N GLU A 63 -19.08 17.24 -7.14
CA GLU A 63 -18.15 17.75 -6.13
C GLU A 63 -16.67 17.62 -6.55
N ALA A 64 -16.38 17.42 -7.85
CA ALA A 64 -15.04 17.16 -8.38
C ALA A 64 -13.94 18.05 -7.79
N ALA A 65 -14.12 19.37 -7.79
CA ALA A 65 -13.12 20.31 -7.26
C ALA A 65 -12.77 20.04 -5.79
N GLN A 66 -13.76 19.73 -4.95
CA GLN A 66 -13.54 19.45 -3.53
C GLN A 66 -12.88 18.08 -3.32
N LEU A 67 -13.36 17.06 -4.04
CA LEU A 67 -12.81 15.70 -3.99
C LEU A 67 -11.34 15.65 -4.42
N VAL A 68 -11.02 16.37 -5.50
CA VAL A 68 -9.66 16.47 -6.04
C VAL A 68 -8.73 17.17 -5.05
N ASN A 69 -9.18 18.29 -4.47
CA ASN A 69 -8.41 19.04 -3.49
C ASN A 69 -8.07 18.21 -2.24
N LYS A 70 -9.04 17.43 -1.74
CA LYS A 70 -8.86 16.57 -0.54
C LYS A 70 -7.97 15.35 -0.79
N SER A 71 -7.72 14.97 -2.04
CA SER A 71 -7.01 13.74 -2.43
C SER A 71 -5.60 13.98 -2.99
N GLY A 72 -4.90 15.03 -2.55
CA GLY A 72 -3.56 15.38 -3.06
C GLY A 72 -2.48 14.29 -2.90
N GLN A 73 -2.65 13.35 -1.97
CA GLN A 73 -1.73 12.23 -1.73
C GLN A 73 -2.26 10.87 -2.23
N LEU A 74 -3.15 10.86 -3.22
CA LEU A 74 -3.87 9.67 -3.66
C LEU A 74 -2.97 8.46 -3.99
N ASN A 75 -1.83 8.65 -4.65
CA ASN A 75 -0.91 7.55 -4.92
C ASN A 75 -0.35 6.90 -3.63
N ARG A 76 0.00 7.72 -2.63
CA ARG A 76 0.45 7.21 -1.31
C ARG A 76 -0.69 6.50 -0.59
N ALA A 77 -1.91 7.04 -0.72
CA ALA A 77 -3.12 6.45 -0.19
C ALA A 77 -3.40 5.06 -0.77
N LYS A 78 -3.30 4.89 -2.09
CA LYS A 78 -3.48 3.58 -2.75
C LYS A 78 -2.37 2.60 -2.38
N LEU A 79 -1.11 3.05 -2.35
CA LEU A 79 -0.01 2.19 -1.90
C LEU A 79 -0.22 1.72 -0.45
N HIS A 80 -0.60 2.62 0.45
CA HIS A 80 -0.92 2.27 1.84
C HIS A 80 -2.00 1.20 1.91
N GLY A 81 -3.13 1.40 1.23
CA GLY A 81 -4.24 0.44 1.24
C GLY A 81 -3.87 -0.93 0.67
N LEU A 82 -3.00 -0.97 -0.34
CA LEU A 82 -2.48 -2.22 -0.90
C LEU A 82 -1.57 -2.96 0.10
N ILE A 83 -0.64 -2.25 0.74
CA ILE A 83 0.23 -2.83 1.78
C ILE A 83 -0.63 -3.33 2.95
N PHE A 84 -1.55 -2.51 3.45
CA PHE A 84 -2.43 -2.88 4.55
C PHE A 84 -3.31 -4.09 4.22
N GLY A 85 -3.84 -4.17 3.00
CA GLY A 85 -4.57 -5.35 2.52
C GLY A 85 -3.74 -6.63 2.64
N ARG A 86 -2.48 -6.61 2.21
CA ARG A 86 -1.57 -7.76 2.35
C ARG A 86 -1.26 -8.11 3.81
N ILE A 87 -1.12 -7.11 4.67
CA ILE A 87 -0.91 -7.32 6.11
C ILE A 87 -2.13 -8.00 6.74
N LEU A 88 -3.33 -7.52 6.41
CA LEU A 88 -4.58 -8.08 6.93
C LEU A 88 -4.80 -9.51 6.42
N GLU A 89 -4.52 -9.76 5.14
CA GLU A 89 -4.55 -11.12 4.56
C GLU A 89 -3.57 -12.04 5.29
N ARG A 90 -2.33 -11.60 5.51
CA ARG A 90 -1.34 -12.40 6.23
C ARG A 90 -1.74 -12.66 7.70
N ALA A 91 -2.26 -11.65 8.40
CA ALA A 91 -2.73 -11.83 9.78
C ALA A 91 -3.92 -12.79 9.85
N ALA A 92 -4.83 -12.73 8.88
CA ALA A 92 -5.94 -13.66 8.75
C ALA A 92 -5.46 -15.09 8.47
N GLU A 93 -4.51 -15.27 7.56
CA GLU A 93 -3.88 -16.57 7.27
C GLU A 93 -3.20 -17.17 8.50
N ASP A 94 -2.40 -16.39 9.23
CA ASP A 94 -1.75 -16.79 10.48
C ASP A 94 -2.79 -17.25 11.55
N ALA A 95 -4.01 -16.72 11.50
CA ALA A 95 -5.13 -17.07 12.38
C ALA A 95 -6.09 -18.13 11.80
N GLY A 96 -5.79 -18.70 10.62
CA GLY A 96 -6.66 -19.69 9.96
C GLY A 96 -7.99 -19.13 9.43
N VAL A 97 -8.06 -17.81 9.20
CA VAL A 97 -9.23 -17.10 8.71
C VAL A 97 -9.17 -16.95 7.20
N THR A 98 -10.23 -17.36 6.52
CA THR A 98 -10.40 -17.15 5.08
C THR A 98 -11.67 -16.35 4.80
N VAL A 99 -11.71 -15.63 3.68
CA VAL A 99 -12.90 -14.95 3.17
C VAL A 99 -13.25 -15.48 1.79
N ASN A 100 -14.53 -15.72 1.55
CA ASN A 100 -15.01 -16.18 0.25
C ASN A 100 -15.86 -15.12 -0.47
N ARG A 101 -16.15 -15.35 -1.75
CA ARG A 101 -16.92 -14.42 -2.58
C ARG A 101 -18.32 -14.13 -2.03
N LYS A 102 -19.00 -15.12 -1.45
CA LYS A 102 -20.35 -14.95 -0.93
C LYS A 102 -20.37 -13.92 0.20
N GLU A 103 -19.42 -14.03 1.13
CA GLU A 103 -19.30 -13.09 2.27
C GLU A 103 -19.03 -11.65 1.80
N ILE A 104 -18.20 -11.47 0.77
CA ILE A 104 -17.94 -10.16 0.17
C ILE A 104 -19.21 -9.55 -0.43
N GLN A 105 -20.02 -10.35 -1.13
CA GLN A 105 -21.27 -9.86 -1.73
C GLN A 105 -22.36 -9.61 -0.70
N GLU A 106 -22.39 -10.38 0.39
CA GLU A 106 -23.25 -10.13 1.54
C GLU A 106 -22.88 -8.81 2.22
N ALA A 107 -21.59 -8.56 2.46
CA ALA A 107 -21.10 -7.29 2.98
C ALA A 107 -21.48 -6.12 2.07
N ARG A 108 -21.23 -6.22 0.75
CA ARG A 108 -21.64 -5.20 -0.22
C ARG A 108 -23.14 -4.95 -0.20
N THR A 109 -23.95 -6.00 -0.07
CA THR A 109 -25.40 -5.89 -0.01
C THR A 109 -25.85 -5.18 1.26
N ALA A 110 -25.23 -5.50 2.41
CA ALA A 110 -25.47 -4.81 3.66
C ALA A 110 -25.07 -3.32 3.59
N SER A 111 -23.87 -3.01 3.08
CA SER A 111 -23.38 -1.65 2.93
C SER A 111 -24.25 -0.83 1.96
N ARG A 112 -24.74 -1.45 0.88
CA ARG A 112 -25.71 -0.83 -0.04
C ARG A 112 -27.04 -0.51 0.66
N ALA A 113 -27.55 -1.44 1.46
CA ALA A 113 -28.80 -1.22 2.20
C ALA A 113 -28.64 -0.09 3.23
N GLN A 114 -27.50 -0.03 3.92
CA GLN A 114 -27.17 1.03 4.89
C GLN A 114 -26.99 2.40 4.23
N ALA A 115 -26.35 2.44 3.05
CA ALA A 115 -26.15 3.67 2.31
C ALA A 115 -27.44 4.20 1.64
N GLY A 116 -28.49 3.38 1.54
CA GLY A 116 -29.75 3.73 0.88
C GLY A 116 -29.76 3.51 -0.64
N GLY A 117 -28.80 2.75 -1.18
CA GLY A 117 -28.71 2.46 -2.61
C GLY A 117 -27.29 2.25 -3.12
N GLU A 118 -27.17 1.72 -4.34
CA GLU A 118 -25.86 1.48 -4.99
C GLU A 118 -25.16 2.80 -5.33
N GLU A 119 -25.91 3.83 -5.74
CA GLU A 119 -25.37 5.15 -6.05
C GLU A 119 -24.81 5.84 -4.80
N GLN A 120 -25.56 5.82 -3.70
CA GLN A 120 -25.14 6.38 -2.42
C GLN A 120 -23.94 5.63 -1.84
N LEU A 121 -23.89 4.30 -1.96
CA LEU A 121 -22.73 3.51 -1.56
C LEU A 121 -21.47 3.97 -2.32
N ARG A 122 -21.57 4.09 -3.65
CA ARG A 122 -20.43 4.54 -4.50
C ARG A 122 -19.99 5.95 -4.14
N ALA A 123 -20.94 6.87 -3.95
CA ALA A 123 -20.63 8.25 -3.57
C ALA A 123 -19.92 8.31 -2.21
N MET A 124 -20.43 7.58 -1.21
CA MET A 124 -19.82 7.48 0.12
C MET A 124 -18.40 6.90 0.06
N MET A 125 -18.22 5.78 -0.65
CA MET A 125 -16.92 5.11 -0.84
C MET A 125 -15.90 6.04 -1.52
N LEU A 126 -16.34 6.78 -2.55
CA LEU A 126 -15.49 7.72 -3.26
C LEU A 126 -15.10 8.92 -2.39
N GLN A 127 -16.07 9.49 -1.66
CA GLN A 127 -15.89 10.69 -0.85
C GLN A 127 -15.06 10.45 0.41
N GLN A 128 -15.31 9.34 1.11
CA GLN A 128 -14.74 9.08 2.43
C GLN A 128 -13.49 8.19 2.37
N ARG A 129 -13.44 7.24 1.42
CA ARG A 129 -12.39 6.21 1.37
C ARG A 129 -11.53 6.25 0.12
N TRP A 130 -11.86 7.12 -0.84
CA TRP A 130 -11.18 7.21 -2.14
C TRP A 130 -11.12 5.84 -2.85
N VAL A 131 -12.26 5.16 -2.86
CA VAL A 131 -12.46 3.87 -3.50
C VAL A 131 -13.31 4.08 -4.76
N ALA A 132 -12.76 3.73 -5.92
CA ALA A 132 -13.48 3.75 -7.20
C ALA A 132 -14.48 2.57 -7.28
N PRO A 133 -15.50 2.62 -8.14
CA PRO A 133 -16.53 1.57 -8.24
C PRO A 133 -15.98 0.15 -8.38
N ASP A 134 -14.95 -0.04 -9.21
CA ASP A 134 -14.33 -1.36 -9.47
C ASP A 134 -13.43 -1.84 -8.32
N GLN A 135 -13.14 -0.97 -7.35
CA GLN A 135 -12.31 -1.26 -6.19
C GLN A 135 -13.15 -1.64 -4.96
N ILE A 136 -14.48 -1.49 -5.01
CA ILE A 136 -15.39 -1.73 -3.89
C ILE A 136 -15.27 -3.17 -3.36
N ASP A 137 -15.26 -4.18 -4.22
CA ASP A 137 -15.20 -5.58 -3.77
C ASP A 137 -13.89 -5.90 -3.02
N GLY A 138 -12.78 -5.23 -3.38
CA GLY A 138 -11.52 -5.34 -2.66
C GLY A 138 -11.57 -4.69 -1.28
N ASP A 139 -12.27 -3.57 -1.17
CA ASP A 139 -12.52 -2.89 0.10
C ASP A 139 -13.46 -3.70 1.02
N MET A 140 -14.54 -4.25 0.45
CA MET A 140 -15.46 -5.16 1.16
C MET A 140 -14.75 -6.42 1.67
N ARG A 141 -13.76 -6.93 0.95
CA ARG A 141 -12.92 -8.04 1.46
C ARG A 141 -12.24 -7.66 2.77
N GLN A 142 -11.66 -6.45 2.86
CA GLN A 142 -10.99 -5.98 4.07
C GLN A 142 -11.98 -5.75 5.20
N GLU A 143 -13.16 -5.19 4.91
CA GLU A 143 -14.25 -5.02 5.88
C GLU A 143 -14.73 -6.34 6.47
N VAL A 144 -14.72 -7.43 5.69
CA VAL A 144 -15.09 -8.77 6.18
C VAL A 144 -13.93 -9.42 6.95
N LEU A 145 -12.69 -9.26 6.49
CA LEU A 145 -11.53 -9.92 7.09
C LEU A 145 -11.24 -9.42 8.51
N LEU A 146 -11.30 -8.11 8.75
CA LEU A 146 -10.95 -7.52 10.04
C LEU A 146 -11.81 -8.05 11.22
N PRO A 147 -13.15 -8.05 11.16
CA PRO A 147 -13.97 -8.60 12.24
C PRO A 147 -13.83 -10.13 12.36
N LYS A 148 -13.59 -10.84 11.26
CA LYS A 148 -13.32 -12.29 11.30
C LYS A 148 -11.99 -12.60 12.00
N LEU A 149 -10.96 -11.81 11.72
CA LEU A 149 -9.68 -11.88 12.41
C LEU A 149 -9.87 -11.62 13.91
N ALA A 150 -10.55 -10.53 14.28
CA ALA A 150 -10.82 -10.21 15.68
C ALA A 150 -11.55 -11.37 16.40
N LYS A 151 -12.60 -11.92 15.78
CA LYS A 151 -13.33 -13.07 16.31
C LYS A 151 -12.43 -14.30 16.50
N ALA A 152 -11.58 -14.61 15.52
CA ALA A 152 -10.65 -15.75 15.61
C ALA A 152 -9.62 -15.58 16.73
N LEU A 153 -9.23 -14.33 17.02
CA LEU A 153 -8.33 -13.98 18.12
C LEU A 153 -9.03 -13.85 19.48
N GLY A 154 -10.36 -14.04 19.55
CA GLY A 154 -11.13 -13.81 20.77
C GLY A 154 -11.16 -12.34 21.21
N ALA A 155 -10.97 -11.41 20.27
CA ALA A 155 -10.87 -9.98 20.52
C ALA A 155 -12.17 -9.24 20.18
N ASP A 156 -12.56 -8.31 21.06
CA ASP A 156 -13.64 -7.36 20.82
C ASP A 156 -13.09 -6.00 20.36
N LEU A 157 -13.30 -5.66 19.08
CA LEU A 157 -12.86 -4.39 18.48
C LEU A 157 -13.51 -3.15 19.12
N GLY A 158 -14.61 -3.32 19.88
CA GLY A 158 -15.22 -2.25 20.68
C GLY A 158 -14.47 -1.91 21.96
N THR A 159 -13.44 -2.69 22.32
CA THR A 159 -12.66 -2.51 23.56
C THR A 159 -11.19 -2.19 23.27
N PRO A 160 -10.52 -1.37 24.11
CA PRO A 160 -9.08 -1.11 23.95
C PRO A 160 -8.23 -2.39 23.96
N ALA A 161 -8.60 -3.38 24.80
CA ALA A 161 -7.90 -4.65 24.88
C ALA A 161 -8.03 -5.47 23.58
N GLY A 162 -9.24 -5.56 23.01
CA GLY A 162 -9.42 -6.27 21.74
C GLY A 162 -8.75 -5.55 20.56
N GLN A 163 -8.77 -4.21 20.56
CA GLN A 163 -8.02 -3.42 19.58
C GLN A 163 -6.51 -3.67 19.68
N GLN A 164 -5.97 -3.77 20.90
CA GLN A 164 -4.57 -4.12 21.12
C GLN A 164 -4.23 -5.51 20.58
N VAL A 165 -5.04 -6.53 20.88
CA VAL A 165 -4.83 -7.91 20.39
C VAL A 165 -4.79 -7.97 18.86
N VAL A 166 -5.73 -7.30 18.20
CA VAL A 166 -5.76 -7.25 16.73
C VAL A 166 -4.58 -6.43 16.18
N GLY A 167 -4.25 -5.31 16.81
CA GLY A 167 -3.10 -4.48 16.45
C GLY A 167 -1.77 -5.22 16.54
N GLU A 168 -1.58 -6.04 17.57
CA GLU A 168 -0.41 -6.91 17.74
C GLU A 168 -0.32 -7.97 16.64
N ALA A 169 -1.45 -8.57 16.26
CA ALA A 169 -1.51 -9.54 15.16
C ALA A 169 -1.15 -8.89 13.81
N LEU A 170 -1.68 -7.70 13.52
CA LEU A 170 -1.35 -6.94 12.31
C LEU A 170 0.13 -6.51 12.30
N THR A 171 0.65 -6.05 13.44
CA THR A 171 2.06 -5.68 13.60
C THR A 171 2.98 -6.87 13.36
N LYS A 172 2.62 -8.04 13.90
CA LYS A 172 3.36 -9.30 13.68
C LYS A 172 3.37 -9.67 12.20
N ALA A 173 2.22 -9.63 11.53
CA ALA A 173 2.11 -9.92 10.10
C ALA A 173 2.94 -8.93 9.26
N SER A 174 2.88 -7.63 9.57
CA SER A 174 3.66 -6.58 8.91
C SER A 174 5.17 -6.87 8.96
N LYS A 175 5.70 -7.20 10.15
CA LYS A 175 7.11 -7.58 10.34
C LYS A 175 7.50 -8.83 9.57
N GLN A 176 6.63 -9.85 9.54
CA GLN A 176 6.87 -11.08 8.77
C GLN A 176 6.94 -10.83 7.27
N LEU A 177 6.17 -9.86 6.76
CA LEU A 177 6.16 -9.49 5.35
C LEU A 177 7.40 -8.70 4.92
N LYS A 178 8.24 -8.20 5.84
CA LYS A 178 9.49 -7.49 5.52
C LYS A 178 9.27 -6.41 4.45
N ILE A 179 8.35 -5.49 4.73
CA ILE A 179 7.89 -4.49 3.76
C ILE A 179 9.03 -3.54 3.42
N ASP A 180 9.39 -3.49 2.13
CA ASP A 180 10.35 -2.56 1.57
C ASP A 180 9.62 -1.59 0.64
N VAL A 181 9.67 -0.30 0.93
CA VAL A 181 8.95 0.72 0.18
C VAL A 181 9.94 1.55 -0.62
N ASN A 182 9.60 1.83 -1.89
CA ASN A 182 10.42 2.70 -2.70
C ASN A 182 10.51 4.10 -2.04
N PRO A 183 11.74 4.64 -1.81
CA PRO A 183 11.98 5.90 -1.12
C PRO A 183 11.13 7.09 -1.58
N ARG A 184 10.72 7.12 -2.86
CA ARG A 184 9.84 8.19 -3.39
C ARG A 184 8.45 8.20 -2.73
N PHE A 185 8.01 7.08 -2.16
CA PHE A 185 6.79 6.94 -1.38
C PHE A 185 7.03 7.02 0.13
N GLY A 186 8.28 7.20 0.57
CA GLY A 186 8.67 7.24 1.98
C GLY A 186 9.01 5.87 2.55
N ALA A 187 9.04 5.78 3.89
CA ALA A 187 9.36 4.55 4.62
C ALA A 187 8.10 3.96 5.29
N TRP A 188 8.06 2.64 5.43
CA TRP A 188 7.02 1.96 6.19
C TRP A 188 7.35 1.94 7.69
N ASP A 189 6.34 2.18 8.53
CA ASP A 189 6.41 2.02 9.98
C ASP A 189 5.45 0.88 10.40
N ASP A 190 6.00 -0.27 10.80
CA ASP A 190 5.22 -1.44 11.20
C ASP A 190 4.36 -1.21 12.44
N GLN A 191 4.79 -0.35 13.38
CA GLN A 191 4.04 -0.09 14.62
C GLN A 191 2.84 0.81 14.35
N LYS A 192 3.03 1.82 13.51
CA LYS A 192 1.97 2.76 13.16
C LYS A 192 1.10 2.28 12.00
N MET A 193 1.54 1.22 11.29
CA MET A 193 0.94 0.75 10.03
C MET A 193 0.80 1.88 9.01
N GLN A 194 1.84 2.70 8.87
CA GLN A 194 1.82 3.94 8.10
C GLN A 194 3.02 4.08 7.16
N LEU A 195 2.80 4.81 6.06
CA LEU A 195 3.85 5.26 5.15
C LEU A 195 4.41 6.61 5.60
N GLY A 196 5.41 6.65 6.47
CA GLY A 196 6.06 7.88 6.93
C GLY A 196 5.06 8.97 7.33
N ASN A 197 5.26 10.21 6.88
CA ASN A 197 4.37 11.35 7.17
C ASN A 197 2.94 11.24 6.56
N TYR A 198 2.54 10.10 5.99
CA TYR A 198 1.18 9.88 5.50
C TYR A 198 0.25 9.43 6.63
N LYS A 199 -0.80 10.23 6.88
CA LYS A 199 -1.93 9.84 7.72
C LYS A 199 -3.11 9.51 6.81
N ALA A 200 -3.53 8.25 6.78
CA ALA A 200 -4.71 7.83 6.03
C ALA A 200 -5.99 8.36 6.71
N PRO A 201 -6.77 9.25 6.07
CA PRO A 201 -7.92 9.88 6.72
C PRO A 201 -9.03 8.91 7.14
N TRP A 202 -9.11 7.75 6.49
CA TRP A 202 -10.13 6.73 6.78
C TRP A 202 -9.75 5.83 7.96
N ILE A 203 -8.46 5.70 8.31
CA ILE A 203 -8.04 4.85 9.44
C ILE A 203 -8.52 5.44 10.76
N THR A 204 -8.49 6.77 10.90
CA THR A 204 -8.99 7.45 12.11
C THR A 204 -10.49 7.28 12.31
N GLN A 205 -11.24 6.93 11.27
CA GLN A 205 -12.68 6.66 11.37
C GLN A 205 -12.98 5.23 11.86
N VAL A 206 -12.11 4.28 11.53
CA VAL A 206 -12.24 2.88 11.96
C VAL A 206 -11.57 2.66 13.32
N THR A 207 -10.58 3.46 13.65
CA THR A 207 -9.81 3.29 14.89
C THR A 207 -9.31 4.62 15.40
N GLU A 208 -9.96 5.12 16.45
CA GLU A 208 -9.36 6.10 17.33
C GLU A 208 -8.28 5.38 18.17
N PHE A 209 -7.13 5.08 17.55
CA PHE A 209 -5.91 4.69 18.25
C PHE A 209 -5.32 5.96 18.88
N ALA A 210 -5.68 6.25 20.12
CA ALA A 210 -4.97 7.25 20.91
C ALA A 210 -3.54 6.73 21.18
N PRO A 211 -2.49 7.43 20.77
CA PRO A 211 -1.16 7.16 21.28
C PRO A 211 -1.20 7.41 22.79
N GLN A 212 -0.88 6.41 23.60
CA GLN A 212 -0.51 6.65 25.00
C GLN A 212 0.77 7.50 24.98
N GLU A 213 0.62 8.82 25.14
CA GLU A 213 1.71 9.64 25.64
C GLU A 213 2.15 9.05 26.98
N PRO A 214 3.46 8.83 27.21
CA PRO A 214 3.92 8.49 28.53
C PRO A 214 3.56 9.67 29.45
N GLU A 215 2.71 9.42 30.46
CA GLU A 215 2.54 10.34 31.57
C GLU A 215 3.93 10.62 32.16
N ALA A 216 4.49 11.78 31.80
CA ALA A 216 5.57 12.39 32.54
C ALA A 216 4.96 12.83 33.87
N GLY A 217 5.42 12.19 34.94
CA GLY A 217 4.88 12.38 36.27
C GLY A 217 4.91 13.82 36.78
N ALA A 218 4.01 14.07 37.72
CA ALA A 218 4.14 15.05 38.80
C ALA A 218 3.36 14.51 40.02
#